data_AF-A0A445CH51-F1
#
_entry.id   AF-A0A445CH51-F1
#
_cell.length_a   1.000
_cell.length_b   1.000
_cell.length_c   1.000
_cell.angle_alpha   90.00
_cell.angle_beta   90.00
_cell.angle_gamma   90.00
#
_symmetry.space_group_name_H-M   'P 1'
#
loop_
_entity.id
_entity.type
_entity.pdbx_description
1 polymer ?
#
loop_
_entity_poly.entity_id
_entity_poly.type
_entity_poly.pdbx_seq_one_letter_code
_entity_poly.pdbx_strand_id
1 'polypeptide(L)'
;MDLSFSCTVAKISGTSALQIALCKEMRVEARLAVLLMENKEFSEVLTLLSNLIKEVRRLDDKLLLVDIDLLESKLHFSLRNLPKAKNALTAARTAANAIYVPPA
;
A
#
# COMPACT_ATOMS: atom_id res chain seq x y z
N MET A 1 -16.76 -12.68 5.72
CA MET A 1 -15.38 -12.17 5.77
C MET A 1 -14.97 -12.10 4.32
N ASP A 2 -15.55 -11.14 3.59
CA ASP A 2 -15.44 -11.10 2.14
C ASP A 2 -15.17 -9.64 1.80
N LEU A 3 -13.90 -9.24 1.94
CA LEU A 3 -13.44 -8.09 1.21
C LEU A 3 -13.40 -8.52 -0.25
N SER A 4 -14.42 -8.10 -0.99
CA SER A 4 -14.44 -8.05 -2.44
C SER A 4 -13.07 -7.60 -2.94
N PHE A 5 -12.28 -8.57 -3.37
CA PHE A 5 -10.93 -8.45 -3.89
C PHE A 5 -11.03 -7.94 -5.33
N SER A 6 -11.68 -6.79 -5.51
CA SER A 6 -11.85 -6.14 -6.79
C SER A 6 -10.56 -5.39 -7.12
N CYS A 7 -9.49 -6.15 -7.37
CA CYS A 7 -8.42 -5.66 -8.20
C CYS A 7 -9.06 -5.44 -9.58
N THR A 8 -9.38 -4.19 -9.91
CA THR A 8 -9.81 -3.78 -11.24
C THR A 8 -8.64 -3.97 -12.21
N VAL A 9 -8.24 -5.22 -12.46
CA VAL A 9 -7.39 -5.63 -13.59
C VAL A 9 -8.26 -5.55 -14.84
N ALA A 10 -8.74 -4.36 -15.15
CA ALA A 10 -9.51 -4.09 -16.35
C ALA A 10 -8.71 -3.11 -17.20
N LYS A 11 -7.84 -3.70 -18.04
CA LYS A 11 -7.48 -3.28 -19.42
C LYS A 11 -5.97 -3.30 -19.69
N ILE A 12 -5.34 -4.47 -19.77
CA ILE A 12 -4.37 -4.74 -20.87
C ILE A 12 -4.38 -6.25 -21.18
N SER A 13 -4.81 -6.60 -22.39
CA SER A 13 -4.84 -7.96 -22.93
C SER A 13 -3.41 -8.42 -23.24
N GLY A 14 -2.82 -9.27 -22.38
CA GLY A 14 -1.55 -9.97 -22.68
C GLY A 14 -0.62 -10.28 -21.50
N THR A 15 -0.70 -9.54 -20.39
CA THR A 15 0.26 -9.60 -19.27
C THR A 15 -0.35 -9.93 -17.90
N SER A 16 -1.53 -10.57 -17.89
CA SER A 16 -2.28 -10.84 -16.65
C SER A 16 -1.52 -11.71 -15.64
N ALA A 17 -0.74 -12.70 -16.08
CA ALA A 17 0.01 -13.57 -15.17
C ALA A 17 1.12 -12.83 -14.40
N LEU A 18 1.87 -11.94 -15.07
CA LEU A 18 2.94 -11.16 -14.44
C LEU A 18 2.38 -10.07 -13.51
N GLN A 19 1.27 -9.43 -13.88
CA GLN A 19 0.60 -8.46 -12.99
C GLN A 19 0.01 -9.14 -11.74
N ILE A 20 -0.58 -10.33 -11.86
CA ILE A 20 -1.09 -11.09 -10.72
C ILE A 20 0.06 -11.53 -9.79
N ALA A 21 1.19 -11.97 -10.36
CA ALA A 21 2.38 -12.32 -9.59
C ALA A 21 2.94 -11.09 -8.83
N LEU A 22 3.08 -9.96 -9.52
CA LEU A 22 3.59 -8.72 -8.92
C LEU A 22 2.65 -8.16 -7.84
N CYS A 23 1.32 -8.19 -8.06
CA CYS A 23 0.35 -7.79 -7.04
C CYS A 23 0.41 -8.70 -5.80
N LYS A 24 0.70 -9.99 -6.00
CA LYS A 24 0.92 -10.95 -4.91
C LYS A 24 2.22 -10.64 -4.15
N GLU A 25 3.30 -10.31 -4.84
CA GLU A 25 4.57 -9.88 -4.22
C GLU A 25 4.38 -8.61 -3.38
N MET A 26 3.72 -7.58 -3.91
CA MET A 26 3.45 -6.34 -3.16
C MET A 26 2.60 -6.59 -1.90
N ARG A 27 1.64 -7.53 -1.94
CA ARG A 27 0.87 -7.93 -0.75
C ARG A 27 1.72 -8.67 0.27
N VAL A 28 2.65 -9.50 -0.18
CA VAL A 28 3.62 -10.18 0.70
C VAL A 28 4.56 -9.16 1.33
N GLU A 29 5.05 -8.19 0.56
CA GLU A 29 5.91 -7.10 1.05
C GLU A 29 5.19 -6.19 2.05
N ALA A 30 3.91 -5.88 1.84
CA ALA A 30 3.10 -5.13 2.81
C ALA A 30 2.94 -5.90 4.13
N ARG A 31 2.75 -7.24 4.07
CA ARG A 31 2.72 -8.10 5.28
C ARG A 31 4.09 -8.22 5.94
N LEU A 32 5.16 -8.27 5.15
CA LEU A 32 6.53 -8.27 5.65
C LEU A 32 6.84 -6.96 6.39
N ALA A 33 6.42 -5.81 5.85
CA ALA A 33 6.57 -4.51 6.51
C ALA A 33 5.89 -4.48 7.88
N VAL A 34 4.71 -5.10 8.04
CA VAL A 34 4.04 -5.24 9.35
C VAL A 34 4.89 -6.05 10.33
N LEU A 35 5.43 -7.20 9.90
CA LEU A 35 6.26 -8.06 10.74
C LEU A 35 7.59 -7.38 11.12
N LEU A 36 8.22 -6.66 10.19
CA LEU A 36 9.44 -5.90 10.45
C LEU A 36 9.20 -4.72 11.41
N MET A 37 8.01 -4.10 11.37
CA MET A 37 7.62 -3.10 12.36
C MET A 37 7.49 -3.72 13.77
N GLU A 38 7.01 -4.97 13.90
CA GLU A 38 6.99 -5.70 15.18
C GLU A 38 8.41 -5.98 15.70
N ASN A 39 9.34 -6.30 14.78
CA ASN A 39 10.77 -6.48 15.10
C ASN A 39 11.54 -5.15 15.34
N LYS A 40 10.87 -4.00 15.25
CA LYS A 40 11.45 -2.64 15.41
C LYS A 40 12.53 -2.28 14.38
N GLU A 41 12.58 -2.97 13.25
CA GLU A 41 13.54 -2.70 12.17
C GLU A 41 13.05 -1.58 11.23
N PHE A 42 12.86 -0.39 11.79
CA PHE A 42 12.21 0.72 11.07
C PHE A 42 12.98 1.23 9.85
N SER A 43 14.30 1.07 9.81
CA SER A 43 15.13 1.51 8.68
C SER A 43 14.92 0.66 7.42
N GLU A 44 14.78 -0.64 7.59
CA GLU A 44 14.55 -1.57 6.47
C GLU A 44 13.13 -1.36 5.92
N VAL A 45 12.15 -1.19 6.81
CA VAL A 45 10.76 -0.88 6.44
C VAL A 45 10.66 0.42 5.63
N LEU A 46 11.41 1.47 5.99
CA LEU A 46 11.42 2.73 5.25
C LEU A 46 11.90 2.55 3.80
N THR A 47 12.99 1.79 3.62
CA THR A 47 13.53 1.50 2.29
C THR A 47 12.56 0.66 1.47
N LEU A 48 12.00 -0.38 2.10
CA LEU A 48 11.01 -1.26 1.48
C LEU A 48 9.79 -0.45 1.03
N LEU A 49 9.12 0.28 1.94
CA LEU A 49 7.95 1.11 1.62
C LEU A 49 8.23 2.13 0.52
N SER A 50 9.39 2.79 0.54
CA SER A 50 9.76 3.76 -0.50
C SER A 50 9.86 3.14 -1.89
N ASN A 51 10.28 1.87 -1.97
CA ASN A 51 10.33 1.12 -3.22
C ASN A 51 8.92 0.66 -3.64
N LEU A 52 8.11 0.14 -2.72
CA LEU A 52 6.72 -0.23 -3.02
C LEU A 52 5.91 0.96 -3.54
N ILE A 53 6.04 2.14 -2.94
CA ILE A 53 5.28 3.33 -3.38
C ILE A 53 5.57 3.66 -4.85
N LYS A 54 6.83 3.49 -5.30
CA LYS A 54 7.20 3.71 -6.71
C LYS A 54 6.56 2.68 -7.63
N GLU A 55 6.61 1.41 -7.27
CA GLU A 55 6.03 0.34 -8.07
C GLU A 55 4.50 0.39 -8.09
N VAL A 56 3.85 0.68 -6.96
CA VAL A 56 2.39 0.78 -6.88
C VAL A 56 1.86 2.00 -7.63
N ARG A 57 2.59 3.13 -7.62
CA ARG A 57 2.26 4.27 -8.50
C ARG A 57 2.36 3.91 -9.98
N ARG A 58 3.24 2.98 -10.37
CA ARG A 58 3.34 2.50 -11.75
C ARG A 58 2.17 1.59 -12.14
N LEU A 59 1.57 0.90 -11.17
CA LEU A 59 0.44 -0.02 -11.37
C LEU A 59 -0.93 0.66 -11.29
N ASP A 60 -0.99 1.93 -10.86
CA ASP A 60 -2.24 2.69 -10.64
C ASP A 60 -3.25 1.99 -9.71
N ASP A 61 -2.79 1.06 -8.85
CA ASP A 61 -3.64 0.38 -7.87
C ASP A 61 -3.85 1.27 -6.64
N LYS A 62 -4.94 2.03 -6.69
CA LYS A 62 -5.31 2.98 -5.63
C LYS A 62 -5.60 2.31 -4.29
N LEU A 63 -6.16 1.10 -4.28
CA LEU A 63 -6.47 0.38 -3.04
C LEU A 63 -5.18 0.01 -2.31
N LEU A 64 -4.23 -0.56 -3.06
CA LEU A 64 -2.94 -0.95 -2.51
C LEU A 64 -2.12 0.27 -2.04
N LEU A 65 -2.23 1.40 -2.75
CA LEU A 65 -1.57 2.65 -2.37
C LEU A 65 -2.06 3.16 -1.01
N VAL A 66 -3.37 3.10 -0.74
CA VAL A 66 -3.95 3.50 0.56
C VAL A 66 -3.39 2.65 1.69
N ASP A 67 -3.30 1.34 1.51
CA ASP A 67 -2.76 0.42 2.52
C ASP A 67 -1.29 0.72 2.84
N ILE A 68 -0.49 1.03 1.83
CA ILE A 68 0.93 1.38 1.97
C ILE A 68 1.11 2.72 2.70
N ASP A 69 0.36 3.76 2.31
CA ASP A 69 0.40 5.07 2.96
C ASP A 69 -0.03 4.97 4.46
N LEU A 70 -0.98 4.07 4.77
CA LEU A 70 -1.36 3.75 6.16
C LEU A 70 -0.24 3.08 6.95
N LEU A 71 0.49 2.14 6.34
CA LEU A 71 1.66 1.51 6.96
C LEU A 71 2.78 2.54 7.20
N GLU A 72 3.04 3.42 6.23
CA GLU A 72 4.02 4.51 6.37
C GLU A 72 3.65 5.47 7.51
N SER A 73 2.36 5.80 7.64
CA SER A 73 1.87 6.63 8.74
C SER A 73 2.12 5.96 10.11
N LYS A 74 1.83 4.67 10.25
CA LYS A 74 2.08 3.89 11.49
C LYS A 74 3.57 3.79 11.83
N LEU A 75 4.41 3.63 10.82
CA LEU A 75 5.86 3.59 10.97
C LEU A 75 6.39 4.93 11.50
N HIS A 76 6.02 6.04 10.86
CA HIS A 76 6.43 7.37 11.30
C HIS A 76 5.85 7.75 12.65
N PHE A 77 4.66 7.25 12.99
CA PHE A 77 4.09 7.39 14.33
C PHE A 77 4.95 6.69 15.38
N SER A 78 5.42 5.47 15.09
CA SER A 78 6.31 4.70 15.97
C SER A 78 7.68 5.38 16.15
N LEU A 79 8.19 6.04 15.10
CA LEU A 79 9.41 6.85 15.13
C LEU A 79 9.23 8.24 15.76
N ARG A 80 8.05 8.56 16.31
CA ARG A 80 7.66 9.89 16.84
C ARG A 80 7.79 11.04 15.82
N ASN A 81 7.79 10.73 14.53
CA ASN A 81 7.80 11.71 13.45
C ASN A 81 6.38 12.08 13.04
N LEU A 82 5.70 12.85 13.90
CA LEU A 82 4.32 13.29 13.72
C LEU A 82 4.05 14.05 12.40
N PRO A 83 4.89 14.99 11.92
CA PRO A 83 4.59 15.69 10.68
C PRO A 83 4.59 14.74 9.48
N LYS A 84 5.54 13.80 9.39
CA LYS A 84 5.53 12.80 8.32
C LYS A 84 4.36 11.83 8.42
N ALA A 85 4.01 11.38 9.63
CA ALA A 85 2.87 10.51 9.84
C ALA A 85 1.54 11.15 9.37
N LYS A 86 1.35 12.44 9.66
CA LYS A 86 0.17 13.21 9.21
C LYS A 86 0.14 13.40 7.70
N ASN A 87 1.30 13.64 7.07
CA ASN A 87 1.39 13.77 5.62
C ASN A 87 1.00 12.46 4.93
N ALA A 88 1.54 11.32 5.37
CA ALA A 88 1.18 10.00 4.85
C ALA A 88 -0.32 9.70 5.04
N LEU A 89 -0.88 10.02 6.21
CA LEU A 89 -2.32 9.85 6.45
C LEU A 89 -3.20 10.73 5.54
N THR A 90 -2.72 11.93 5.21
CA THR A 90 -3.43 12.83 4.28
C THR A 90 -3.38 12.29 2.85
N ALA A 91 -2.25 11.70 2.44
CA ALA A 91 -2.12 11.01 1.15
C ALA A 91 -3.08 9.81 1.08
N ALA A 92 -3.07 8.96 2.10
CA ALA A 92 -3.99 7.82 2.22
C ALA A 92 -5.46 8.25 2.09
N ARG A 93 -5.86 9.33 2.79
CA ARG A 93 -7.23 9.86 2.72
C ARG A 93 -7.58 10.36 1.31
N THR A 94 -6.64 11.02 0.64
CA THR A 94 -6.85 11.53 -0.72
C THR A 94 -7.04 10.38 -1.71
N ALA A 95 -6.20 9.34 -1.60
CA ALA A 95 -6.32 8.14 -2.42
C ALA A 95 -7.61 7.38 -2.12
N ALA A 96 -8.01 7.25 -0.85
CA ALA A 96 -9.25 6.59 -0.44
C ALA A 96 -10.50 7.32 -0.96
N ASN A 97 -10.53 8.65 -0.94
CA ASN A 97 -11.63 9.43 -1.50
C ASN A 97 -11.79 9.23 -3.02
N ALA A 98 -10.74 8.82 -3.72
CA ALA A 98 -10.79 8.49 -5.15
C ALA A 98 -11.31 7.07 -5.43
N ILE A 99 -11.57 6.27 -4.38
CA ILE A 99 -12.10 4.91 -4.47
C ILE A 99 -13.60 4.97 -4.20
N TYR A 100 -14.39 4.74 -5.24
CA TYR A 100 -15.84 4.66 -5.11
C TYR A 100 -16.24 3.26 -4.63
N VAL A 101 -16.85 3.16 -3.46
CA VAL A 101 -17.50 1.95 -2.97
C VAL A 101 -19.01 2.17 -3.06
N PRO A 102 -19.73 1.44 -3.94
CA PRO A 102 -21.19 1.56 -4.00
C PRO A 102 -21.80 1.12 -2.67
N PRO A 103 -22.80 1.85 -2.14
CA PRO A 103 -23.55 1.42 -0.97
C PRO A 103 -24.30 0.12 -1.28
N ALA A 104 -24.16 -0.87 -0.41
CA ALA A 104 -24.86 -2.17 -0.47
C ALA A 104 -26.35 -2.05 -0.13
#